data_AF-A0A2T1EMF4-F1
#
_entry.id   AF-A0A2T1EMF4-F1
#
_cell.length_a   1.000
_cell.length_b   1.000
_cell.length_c   1.000
_cell.angle_alpha   90.00
_cell.angle_beta   90.00
_cell.angle_gamma   90.00
#
_symmetry.space_group_name_H-M   'P 1'
#
loop_
_entity.id
_entity.type
_entity.pdbx_description
1 polymer ?
#
loop_
_entity_poly.entity_id
_entity_poly.type
_entity_poly.pdbx_seq_one_letter_code
_entity_poly.pdbx_strand_id
1 'polypeptide(L)'
;MTATATLVKGIRTVKYIPSLGEHQLSINLGLADHATVFEFARTQGFVPEIVQISTVQGLEIHALLLSERVDQSPLNGSNLSEALDYLADKINADAIRHVYGRFTT
;
A
#
# COMPACT_ATOMS: atom_id res chain seq x y z
N MET A 1 -18.28 -17.86 8.74
CA MET A 1 -18.92 -16.62 9.18
C MET A 1 -18.33 -15.48 8.36
N THR A 2 -19.11 -14.86 7.49
CA THR A 2 -18.65 -13.71 6.68
C THR A 2 -18.68 -12.49 7.58
N ALA A 3 -17.52 -12.03 8.06
CA ALA A 3 -17.45 -10.80 8.83
C ALA A 3 -17.76 -9.64 7.88
N THR A 4 -18.92 -9.01 8.04
CA THR A 4 -19.25 -7.76 7.36
C THR A 4 -18.39 -6.66 7.97
N ALA A 5 -17.23 -6.42 7.38
CA ALA A 5 -16.35 -5.35 7.84
C ALA A 5 -17.09 -4.01 7.69
N THR A 6 -17.26 -3.27 8.79
CA THR A 6 -17.91 -1.96 8.76
C THR A 6 -16.93 -0.97 8.16
N LEU A 7 -17.22 -0.48 6.95
CA LEU A 7 -16.41 0.54 6.28
C LEU A 7 -16.36 1.82 7.11
N VAL A 8 -15.18 2.42 7.23
CA VAL A 8 -15.00 3.72 7.87
C VAL A 8 -15.51 4.80 6.93
N LYS A 9 -16.49 5.59 7.38
CA LYS A 9 -17.03 6.70 6.60
C LYS A 9 -15.96 7.78 6.44
N GLY A 10 -15.82 8.32 5.23
CA GLY A 10 -14.87 9.39 4.91
C GLY A 10 -13.47 8.92 4.48
N ILE A 11 -13.21 7.60 4.49
CA ILE A 11 -11.96 7.02 3.99
C ILE A 11 -12.22 6.33 2.65
N ARG A 12 -11.37 6.60 1.65
CA ARG A 12 -11.49 5.97 0.33
C ARG A 12 -11.20 4.47 0.44
N THR A 13 -12.04 3.66 -0.18
CA THR A 13 -11.84 2.21 -0.24
C THR A 13 -11.06 1.86 -1.51
N VAL A 14 -9.98 1.10 -1.34
CA VAL A 14 -9.13 0.62 -2.45
C VAL A 14 -9.21 -0.91 -2.52
N LYS A 15 -9.14 -1.44 -3.75
CA LYS A 15 -9.15 -2.89 -3.97
C LYS A 15 -7.92 -3.53 -3.35
N TYR A 16 -8.10 -4.72 -2.77
CA TYR A 16 -6.98 -5.52 -2.26
C TYR A 16 -5.99 -5.93 -3.37
N ILE A 17 -6.52 -6.28 -4.55
CA ILE A 17 -5.74 -6.57 -5.75
C ILE A 17 -6.09 -5.49 -6.80
N PRO A 18 -5.11 -4.72 -7.31
CA PRO A 18 -5.31 -3.76 -8.38
C PRO A 18 -5.82 -4.41 -9.68
N SER A 19 -6.35 -3.60 -10.59
CA SER A 19 -6.83 -4.09 -11.88
C SER A 19 -5.65 -4.44 -12.80
N LEU A 20 -5.89 -5.22 -13.85
CA LEU A 20 -4.82 -5.59 -14.80
C LEU A 20 -4.12 -4.35 -15.36
N GLY A 21 -2.78 -4.35 -15.33
CA GLY A 21 -1.95 -3.21 -15.75
C GLY A 21 -1.83 -2.12 -14.69
N GLU A 22 -2.42 -2.28 -13.50
CA GLU A 22 -2.21 -1.39 -12.35
C GLU A 22 -1.24 -2.02 -11.35
N HIS A 23 -0.57 -1.18 -10.57
CA HIS A 23 0.20 -1.60 -9.41
C HIS A 23 0.00 -0.62 -8.27
N GLN A 24 0.15 -1.13 -7.06
CA GLN A 24 -0.09 -0.39 -5.84
C GLN A 24 1.03 -0.66 -4.84
N LEU A 25 1.56 0.41 -4.25
CA LEU A 25 2.39 0.36 -3.05
C LEU A 25 1.63 1.01 -1.91
N SER A 26 1.43 0.27 -0.84
CA SER A 26 0.77 0.75 0.38
C SER A 26 1.36 0.10 1.61
N ILE A 27 1.25 0.76 2.76
CA ILE A 27 1.77 0.25 4.03
C ILE A 27 0.63 0.15 5.04
N ASN A 28 0.46 -1.03 5.65
CA ASN A 28 -0.54 -1.29 6.67
C ASN A 28 -0.18 -0.56 7.97
N LEU A 29 -1.01 0.39 8.35
CA LEU A 29 -0.82 1.26 9.51
C LEU A 29 -1.15 0.57 10.84
N GLY A 30 -1.87 -0.54 10.81
CA GLY A 30 -2.06 -1.40 11.99
C GLY A 30 -0.82 -2.22 12.35
N LEU A 31 0.15 -2.34 11.44
CA LEU A 31 1.34 -3.18 11.60
C LEU A 31 2.66 -2.40 11.60
N ALA A 32 2.63 -1.10 11.27
CA ALA A 32 3.80 -0.25 11.17
C ALA A 32 3.67 1.00 12.04
N ASP A 33 4.80 1.54 12.49
CA ASP A 33 4.82 2.85 13.12
C ASP A 33 4.46 3.94 12.11
N HIS A 34 3.37 4.66 12.38
CA HIS A 34 2.85 5.69 11.49
C HIS A 34 3.89 6.78 11.19
N ALA A 35 4.61 7.26 12.21
CA ALA A 35 5.55 8.37 12.05
C ALA A 35 6.68 8.00 11.07
N THR A 36 7.24 6.80 11.22
CA THR A 36 8.25 6.24 10.33
C THR A 36 7.75 6.12 8.90
N VAL A 37 6.50 5.68 8.71
CA VAL A 37 5.88 5.55 7.37
C VAL A 37 5.70 6.91 6.69
N PHE A 38 5.19 7.91 7.40
CA PHE A 38 5.01 9.26 6.84
C PHE A 38 6.34 9.96 6.56
N GLU A 39 7.35 9.77 7.41
CA GLU A 39 8.70 10.29 7.17
C GLU A 39 9.35 9.65 5.94
N PHE A 40 9.21 8.33 5.81
CA PHE A 40 9.64 7.58 4.63
C PHE A 40 8.98 8.13 3.36
N ALA A 41 7.65 8.25 3.37
CA ALA A 41 6.89 8.75 2.23
C ALA A 41 7.38 10.13 1.80
N ARG A 42 7.56 11.06 2.74
CA ARG A 42 8.09 12.40 2.49
C ARG A 42 9.50 12.36 1.90
N THR A 43 10.39 11.53 2.45
CA THR A 43 11.79 11.42 1.99
C THR A 43 11.88 10.89 0.56
N GLN A 44 10.98 9.99 0.19
CA GLN A 44 10.90 9.42 -1.15
C GLN A 44 10.06 10.28 -2.12
N GLY A 45 9.51 11.42 -1.67
CA GLY A 45 8.70 12.31 -2.49
C GLY A 45 7.26 11.84 -2.75
N PHE A 46 6.78 10.85 -2.00
CA PHE A 46 5.39 10.41 -2.04
C PHE A 46 4.47 11.34 -1.24
N VAL A 47 3.23 11.46 -1.69
CA VAL A 47 2.13 12.08 -0.93
C VAL A 47 1.20 10.96 -0.46
N PRO A 48 1.36 10.46 0.78
CA PRO A 48 0.60 9.32 1.25
C PRO A 48 -0.88 9.67 1.45
N GLU A 49 -1.78 8.85 0.90
CA GLU A 49 -3.22 8.94 1.16
C GLU A 49 -3.65 7.87 2.16
N ILE A 50 -4.46 8.24 3.15
CA ILE A 50 -5.07 7.25 4.05
C ILE A 50 -6.23 6.57 3.33
N VAL A 51 -6.12 5.26 3.16
CA VAL A 51 -7.14 4.43 2.50
C VAL A 51 -7.51 3.24 3.38
N GLN A 52 -8.66 2.65 3.07
CA GLN A 52 -9.07 1.39 3.66
C GLN A 52 -9.09 0.29 2.60
N ILE A 53 -8.60 -0.89 2.94
CA ILE A 53 -8.53 -2.05 2.06
C ILE A 53 -9.32 -3.19 2.71
N SER A 54 -10.34 -3.68 2.01
CA SER A 54 -11.10 -4.84 2.44
C SER A 54 -10.37 -6.11 2.00
N THR A 55 -9.95 -6.92 2.97
CA THR A 55 -9.29 -8.22 2.76
C THR A 55 -10.21 -9.36 3.20
N VAL A 56 -9.80 -10.60 2.94
CA VAL A 56 -10.52 -11.79 3.44
C VAL A 56 -10.49 -11.90 4.97
N GLN A 57 -9.53 -11.24 5.63
CA GLN A 57 -9.34 -11.25 7.08
C GLN A 57 -10.07 -10.09 7.78
N GLY A 58 -10.43 -9.03 7.04
CA GLY A 58 -11.12 -7.87 7.60
C GLY A 58 -10.83 -6.58 6.85
N LEU A 59 -11.02 -5.45 7.54
CA LEU A 59 -10.68 -4.12 7.02
C LEU A 59 -9.29 -3.73 7.54
N GLU A 60 -8.43 -3.29 6.63
CA GLU A 60 -7.11 -2.75 6.96
C GLU A 60 -7.06 -1.26 6.62
N ILE A 61 -6.37 -0.47 7.45
CA ILE A 61 -6.09 0.94 7.15
C ILE A 61 -4.65 1.04 6.67
N HIS A 62 -4.47 1.67 5.52
CA HIS A 62 -3.17 1.78 4.85
C HIS A 62 -2.82 3.24 4.57
N ALA A 63 -1.52 3.53 4.57
CA ALA A 63 -0.96 4.65 3.82
C ALA A 63 -0.70 4.18 2.39
N LEU A 64 -1.48 4.68 1.43
CA LEU A 64 -1.28 4.46 0.01
C LEU A 64 -0.19 5.41 -0.49
N LEU A 65 0.94 4.86 -0.95
CA LEU A 65 2.07 5.64 -1.45
C LEU A 65 2.02 5.78 -2.97
N LEU A 66 1.55 4.75 -3.66
CA LEU A 66 1.50 4.68 -5.12
C LEU A 66 0.31 3.86 -5.58
N SER A 67 -0.36 4.31 -6.65
CA SER A 67 -1.42 3.58 -7.33
C SER A 67 -1.45 4.02 -8.79
N GLU A 68 -0.72 3.34 -9.66
CA GLU A 68 -0.47 3.78 -11.04
C GLU A 68 -0.62 2.64 -12.05
N ARG A 69 -0.86 2.99 -13.32
CA ARG A 69 -0.79 2.05 -14.43
C ARG A 69 0.67 1.82 -14.83
N VAL A 70 1.04 0.55 -15.00
CA VAL A 70 2.40 0.07 -15.32
C VAL A 70 2.93 0.66 -16.64
N ASP A 71 2.02 1.08 -17.52
CA ASP A 71 2.28 1.69 -18.82
C ASP A 71 2.83 3.13 -18.73
N GLN A 72 2.84 3.74 -17.53
CA GLN A 72 3.37 5.10 -17.30
C GLN A 72 4.66 5.06 -16.47
N SER A 73 5.79 5.03 -17.18
CA SER A 73 7.17 5.09 -16.68
C SER A 73 7.63 3.92 -15.77
N PRO A 74 8.90 3.50 -15.90
CA PRO A 74 9.47 2.64 -14.89
C PRO A 74 9.49 3.41 -13.57
N LEU A 75 8.84 2.85 -12.54
CA LEU A 75 9.26 3.03 -11.16
C LEU A 75 10.78 3.14 -11.14
N ASN A 76 11.33 4.19 -10.54
CA ASN A 76 12.78 4.39 -10.40
C ASN A 76 13.42 3.15 -9.73
N GLY A 77 13.77 2.15 -10.55
CA GLY A 77 13.73 0.74 -10.16
C GLY A 77 14.88 0.30 -9.27
N SER A 78 15.94 1.09 -9.17
CA SER A 78 17.03 0.88 -8.21
C SER A 78 16.73 1.53 -6.86
N ASN A 79 16.26 2.78 -6.86
CA ASN A 79 16.12 3.56 -5.63
C ASN A 79 14.93 3.11 -4.79
N LEU A 80 13.82 2.69 -5.41
CA LEU A 80 12.65 2.26 -4.66
C LEU A 80 12.89 0.91 -3.95
N SER A 81 13.60 -0.03 -4.58
CA SER A 81 13.89 -1.32 -3.96
C SER A 81 14.75 -1.15 -2.71
N GLU A 82 15.87 -0.42 -2.82
CA GLU A 82 16.75 -0.14 -1.68
C GLU A 82 16.03 0.64 -0.58
N ALA A 83 15.15 1.59 -0.94
CA ALA A 83 14.35 2.33 0.02
C ALA A 83 13.35 1.43 0.76
N LEU A 84 12.73 0.47 0.06
CA LEU A 84 11.82 -0.49 0.67
C LEU A 84 12.55 -1.49 1.57
N ASP A 85 13.74 -1.94 1.18
CA ASP A 85 14.58 -2.79 2.02
C ASP A 85 14.97 -2.07 3.32
N TYR A 86 15.42 -0.81 3.21
CA TYR A 86 15.71 0.02 4.39
C TYR A 86 14.47 0.27 5.27
N LEU A 87 13.29 0.41 4.66
CA LEU A 87 12.05 0.55 5.41
C LEU A 87 11.69 -0.75 6.13
N ALA A 88 11.87 -1.91 5.49
CA ALA A 88 11.60 -3.22 6.06
C ALA A 88 12.49 -3.54 7.28
N ASP A 89 13.68 -2.94 7.38
CA ASP A 89 14.53 -3.02 8.57
C ASP A 89 14.01 -2.19 9.75
N LYS A 90 13.10 -1.24 9.50
CA LYS A 90 12.58 -0.29 10.51
C LYS A 90 11.18 -0.57 10.98
N ILE A 91 10.34 -1.14 10.10
CA ILE A 91 8.96 -1.48 10.40
C ILE A 91 8.75 -2.97 10.20
N ASN A 92 7.59 -3.50 10.59
CA ASN A 92 7.25 -4.86 10.23
C ASN A 92 7.19 -4.99 8.70
N ALA A 93 8.04 -5.84 8.11
CA ALA A 93 8.07 -6.07 6.66
C ALA A 93 6.70 -6.55 6.11
N ASP A 94 5.92 -7.28 6.91
CA ASP A 94 4.55 -7.70 6.55
C ASP A 94 3.58 -6.52 6.39
N ALA A 95 3.94 -5.33 6.91
CA ALA A 95 3.15 -4.13 6.70
C ALA A 95 3.31 -3.58 5.28
N ILE A 96 4.41 -3.88 4.58
CA ILE A 96 4.69 -3.36 3.24
C ILE A 96 3.94 -4.21 2.21
N ARG A 97 3.03 -3.57 1.48
CA ARG A 97 2.23 -4.22 0.44
C ARG A 97 2.53 -3.59 -0.92
N HIS A 98 3.28 -4.31 -1.74
CA HIS A 98 3.52 -3.99 -3.15
C HIS A 98 2.83 -5.04 -4.04
N VAL A 99 1.72 -4.67 -4.65
CA VAL A 99 0.85 -5.60 -5.39
C VAL A 99 0.67 -5.14 -6.82
N TYR A 100 0.82 -6.07 -7.75
CA TYR A 100 0.54 -5.88 -9.17
C TYR A 100 -0.79 -6.53 -9.52
N GLY A 101 -1.57 -5.86 -10.35
CA GLY A 101 -2.78 -6.43 -10.92
C GLY A 101 -2.43 -7.65 -11.77
N ARG A 102 -3.08 -8.78 -11.47
CA ARG A 102 -2.92 -10.04 -12.21
C ARG A 102 -4.18 -10.36 -12.98
N PHE A 103 -4.06 -11.23 -13.99
CA PHE A 103 -5.24 -11.87 -14.59
C PHE A 103 -6.00 -12.60 -13.48
N THR A 104 -7.25 -12.21 -13.23
CA THR A 104 -8.22 -13.09 -12.59
C THR A 104 -8.68 -14.06 -13.66
N THR A 105 -8.14 -15.28 -13.66
CA THR A 105 -8.69 -16.40 -14.42
C THR A 105 -10.04 -16.82 -13.89
#